data_AF-A0A5B7GH10-F1
#
_entry.id   AF-A0A5B7GH10-F1
#
_cell.length_a   1.000
_cell.length_b   1.000
_cell.length_c   1.000
_cell.angle_alpha   90.00
_cell.angle_beta   90.00
_cell.angle_gamma   90.00
#
_symmetry.space_group_name_H-M   'P 1'
#
loop_
_entity.id
_entity.type
_entity.pdbx_description
1 polymer ?
#
loop_
_entity_poly.entity_id
_entity_poly.type
_entity_poly.pdbx_seq_one_letter_code
_entity_poly.pdbx_strand_id
1 'polypeptide(L)' 'MEVPEAEMPYLAGYEETGFLNNLHVTIDDIEFLADNCTKIYVWHTRTQKSKAASREILDNKYDGTNLRHLQAAMAVQ' A
#
# COMPACT_ATOMS: atom_id res chain seq x y z
N MET A 1 2.02 28.66 12.06
CA MET A 1 2.28 29.49 10.88
C MET A 1 1.90 28.64 9.69
N GLU A 2 0.94 29.06 8.88
CA GLU A 2 0.53 28.30 7.69
C GLU A 2 1.53 28.59 6.56
N VAL A 3 2.00 27.53 5.88
CA VAL A 3 2.87 27.64 4.69
C VAL A 3 2.06 27.19 3.48
N PRO A 4 1.29 28.09 2.84
CA PRO A 4 0.35 27.73 1.78
C PRO A 4 1.03 27.23 0.48
N GLU A 5 2.35 27.43 0.35
CA GLU A 5 3.16 26.99 -0.79
C GLU A 5 3.88 25.65 -0.53
N ALA A 6 3.64 24.99 0.62
CA ALA A 6 4.30 23.73 0.92
C ALA A 6 3.78 22.60 0.03
N GLU A 7 4.63 22.13 -0.87
CA GLU A 7 4.33 21.03 -1.79
C GLU A 7 5.26 19.83 -1.55
N MET A 8 4.78 18.63 -1.90
CA MET A 8 5.58 17.41 -1.86
C MET A 8 6.39 17.27 -3.16
N PRO A 9 7.75 17.25 -3.10
CA PRO A 9 8.57 17.08 -4.30
C PRO A 9 8.60 15.62 -4.72
N TYR A 10 8.40 15.36 -6.02
CA TYR A 10 8.41 14.00 -6.61
C TYR A 10 9.82 13.56 -6.98
N LEU A 11 10.72 13.53 -5.99
CA LEU A 11 12.10 13.08 -6.16
C LEU A 11 12.32 11.82 -5.31
N ALA A 12 12.57 10.68 -5.96
CA ALA A 12 12.68 9.40 -5.28
C ALA A 12 13.69 9.44 -4.12
N GLY A 13 13.23 9.09 -2.91
CA GLY A 13 14.04 9.08 -1.69
C GLY A 13 14.25 10.43 -1.02
N TYR A 14 13.74 11.53 -1.59
CA TYR A 14 13.84 12.88 -1.04
C TYR A 14 12.49 13.54 -0.80
N GLU A 15 11.39 12.83 -1.06
CA GLU A 15 10.04 13.39 -0.96
C GLU A 15 9.74 13.88 0.46
N GLU A 16 10.05 13.06 1.47
CA GLU A 16 9.84 13.39 2.89
C GLU A 16 10.73 14.55 3.35
N THR A 17 12.04 14.48 3.06
CA THR A 17 13.01 15.52 3.41
C THR A 17 12.66 16.85 2.76
N GLY A 18 12.33 16.83 1.46
CA GLY A 18 11.98 18.04 0.72
C GLY A 18 10.67 18.65 1.20
N PHE A 19 9.69 17.82 1.59
CA PHE A 19 8.45 18.29 2.18
C PHE A 19 8.68 19.00 3.53
N LEU A 20 9.46 18.40 4.44
CA LEU A 20 9.79 19.03 5.73
C LEU A 20 10.56 20.36 5.56
N ASN A 21 11.49 20.40 4.60
CA ASN A 21 12.20 21.63 4.26
C ASN A 21 11.25 22.71 3.72
N ASN A 22 10.28 22.35 2.88
CA ASN A 22 9.27 23.28 2.35
C ASN A 22 8.34 23.82 3.45
N LEU A 23 8.13 23.06 4.52
CA LEU A 23 7.41 23.51 5.72
C LEU A 23 8.25 24.40 6.64
N HIS A 24 9.52 24.64 6.30
CA HIS A 24 10.49 25.37 7.14
C HIS A 24 10.69 24.73 8.52
N VAL A 25 10.52 23.40 8.63
CA VAL A 25 10.74 22.67 9.88
C VAL A 25 12.23 22.40 10.05
N THR A 26 12.80 22.84 11.18
CA THR A 26 14.17 22.51 11.57
C THR A 26 14.18 21.33 12.55
N ILE A 27 15.35 20.75 12.80
CA ILE A 27 15.51 19.64 13.74
C ILE A 27 15.09 20.06 15.16
N ASP A 28 15.34 21.32 15.53
CA ASP A 28 14.98 21.87 16.84
C ASP A 28 13.46 22.01 17.03
N ASP A 29 12.69 22.01 15.94
CA ASP A 29 11.22 22.07 15.97
C ASP A 29 10.58 20.66 16.11
N ILE A 30 11.37 19.58 16.05
CA ILE A 30 10.85 18.21 16.07
C ILE A 30 10.51 17.78 17.50
N GLU A 31 9.25 17.41 17.72
CA GLU A 31 8.78 16.85 18.99
C GLU A 31 8.97 15.33 19.04
N PHE A 32 9.67 14.85 20.09
CA PHE A 32 9.84 13.41 20.32
C PHE A 32 8.59 12.78 20.94
N LEU A 33 7.80 12.10 20.11
CA LEU A 33 6.62 11.33 20.53
C LEU A 33 7.00 9.87 20.84
N ALA A 34 6.00 9.02 21.10
CA ALA A 34 6.17 7.58 21.32
C ALA A 34 7.20 7.21 22.41
N ASP A 35 7.12 7.94 23.55
CA ASP A 35 8.01 7.76 24.70
C ASP A 35 9.49 7.96 24.30
N ASN A 36 9.82 9.17 23.82
CA ASN A 36 11.13 9.51 23.27
C ASN A 36 11.60 8.56 22.15
N CYS A 37 10.71 8.23 21.23
CA CYS A 37 10.95 7.30 20.12
C CYS A 37 11.37 5.88 20.55
N THR A 38 11.09 5.47 21.79
CA THR A 38 11.42 4.13 22.29
C THR A 38 10.33 3.09 22.03
N LYS A 39 9.09 3.53 21.76
CA LYS A 39 7.95 2.65 21.48
C LYS A 39 7.59 2.68 20.00
N ILE A 40 7.26 1.50 19.46
CA ILE A 40 6.81 1.34 18.07
C ILE A 40 5.28 1.35 18.05
N TYR A 41 4.69 2.35 17.40
CA TYR A 41 3.23 2.47 17.24
C TYR A 41 2.74 2.27 15.80
N VAL A 42 3.65 2.27 14.83
CA VAL A 42 3.32 2.12 13.40
C VAL A 42 4.29 1.16 12.71
N TRP A 43 3.78 0.40 11.75
CA TRP A 43 4.56 -0.52 10.92
C TRP A 43 4.31 -0.23 9.44
N HIS A 44 5.40 -0.16 8.68
CA HIS A 44 5.32 -0.08 7.22
C HIS A 44 5.11 -1.49 6.63
N THR A 45 3.86 -1.96 6.64
CA THR A 45 3.49 -3.27 6.09
C THR A 45 3.25 -3.18 4.59
N ARG A 46 3.61 -4.24 3.87
CA ARG A 46 3.37 -4.35 2.43
C ARG A 46 2.61 -5.63 2.12
N THR A 47 1.47 -5.51 1.45
CA THR A 47 0.73 -6.66 0.94
C THR A 47 1.51 -7.32 -0.20
N GLN A 48 1.60 -8.64 -0.16
CA GLN A 48 2.18 -9.42 -1.25
C GLN A 48 1.12 -9.64 -2.33
N LYS A 49 1.53 -9.58 -3.60
CA LYS A 49 0.63 -9.97 -4.70
C LYS A 49 0.23 -11.43 -4.49
N SER A 50 -1.07 -11.69 -4.40
CA SER A 50 -1.57 -13.06 -4.39
C SER A 50 -1.36 -13.68 -5.76
N LYS A 51 -1.18 -15.01 -5.81
CA LYS A 51 -1.29 -15.73 -7.07
C LYS A 51 -2.69 -15.47 -7.64
N ALA A 52 -2.77 -15.26 -8.95
CA ALA A 52 -4.07 -15.23 -9.61
C ALA A 52 -4.79 -16.55 -9.32
N ALA A 53 -6.08 -16.47 -8.99
CA ALA A 53 -6.88 -17.67 -8.85
C ALA A 53 -6.83 -18.45 -10.16
N SER A 54 -6.62 -19.76 -10.08
CA SER A 54 -6.73 -20.61 -11.26
C SER A 54 -8.14 -20.45 -11.83
N ARG A 55 -8.22 -20.16 -13.13
CA ARG A 55 -9.50 -20.23 -13.86
C ARG A 55 -9.94 -21.68 -14.05
N GLU A 56 -9.02 -22.63 -13.87
CA GLU A 56 -9.31 -24.04 -13.94
C GLU A 56 -9.80 -24.56 -12.59
N ILE A 57 -11.04 -25.03 -12.58
CA ILE A 57 -11.60 -25.79 -11.47
C ILE A 57 -11.18 -27.24 -11.72
N LEU A 58 -10.28 -27.79 -10.92
CA LEU A 58 -9.80 -29.17 -11.09
C LEU A 58 -10.49 -30.16 -10.15
N ASP A 59 -11.25 -29.65 -9.19
CA ASP A 59 -11.92 -30.43 -8.15
C ASP A 59 -13.30 -30.95 -8.63
N ASN A 60 -13.52 -32.25 -8.49
CA ASN A 60 -14.74 -32.96 -8.92
C ASN A 60 -15.97 -32.59 -8.09
N LYS A 61 -15.78 -31.98 -6.91
CA LYS A 61 -16.86 -31.46 -6.08
C LYS A 61 -17.81 -30.51 -6.82
N TYR A 62 -17.31 -29.86 -7.88
CA TYR A 62 -18.03 -28.81 -8.60
C TYR A 62 -18.71 -29.30 -9.88
N ASP A 63 -18.63 -30.58 -10.21
CA ASP A 63 -19.15 -31.14 -11.47
C ASP A 63 -20.67 -30.98 -11.63
N GLY A 64 -21.42 -30.96 -10.52
CA GLY A 64 -22.86 -30.73 -10.50
C GLY A 64 -23.28 -29.26 -10.35
N THR A 65 -22.34 -28.32 -10.43
CA THR A 65 -22.60 -26.89 -10.19
C THR A 65 -22.45 -26.06 -11.46
N ASN A 66 -23.05 -24.86 -11.43
CA ASN A 66 -22.92 -23.88 -12.51
C ASN A 66 -21.48 -23.41 -12.75
N LEU A 67 -20.55 -23.69 -11.84
CA LEU A 67 -19.16 -23.27 -11.95
C LEU A 67 -18.43 -23.90 -13.15
N ARG A 68 -18.79 -25.12 -13.56
CA ARG A 68 -18.26 -25.77 -14.77
C ARG A 68 -18.68 -25.06 -16.05
N HIS A 69 -19.94 -24.65 -16.12
CA HIS A 69 -20.46 -23.90 -17.26
C HIS A 69 -19.79 -22.53 -17.38
N LEU A 70 -19.56 -21.86 -16.25
CA LEU A 70 -18.86 -20.58 -16.19
C LEU A 70 -17.38 -20.73 -16.59
N GLN A 71 -16.69 -21.78 -16.13
CA GLN A 71 -15.31 -22.09 -16.55
C GLN A 71 -15.21 -22.25 -18.08
N ALA A 72 -16.13 -23.02 -18.68
CA ALA A 72 -16.15 -23.20 -20.13
C ALA A 72 -16.44 -21.90 -20.89
N ALA A 73 -17.39 -21.08 -20.42
CA ALA A 73 -17.73 -19.80 -21.04
C ALA A 73 -16.57 -18.78 -20.97
N MET A 74 -15.79 -18.81 -19.89
CA MET A 74 -14.65 -17.91 -19.68
C MET A 74 -13.37 -18.32 -20.44
N ALA A 75 -13.28 -19.55 -20.97
CA ALA A 75 -12.12 -20.05 -21.68
C ALA A 75 -12.10 -19.71 -23.20
N VAL A 76 -13.15 -19.06 -23.72
CA VAL A 76 -13.35 -18.76 -25.15
C VAL A 76 -13.00 -17.30 -25.51
N GLN A 77 -12.16 -16.63 -24.71
CA GLN A 77 -11.66 -15.27 -24.98
C GLN A 77 -10.14 -15.22 -25.10
#